data_AF-A0A352KGI8-F1
#
_entry.id   AF-A0A352KGI8-F1
#
_cell.length_a   1.000
_cell.length_b   1.000
_cell.length_c   1.000
_cell.angle_alpha   90.00
_cell.angle_beta   90.00
_cell.angle_gamma   90.00
#
_symmetry.space_group_name_H-M   'P 1'
#
loop_
_entity.id
_entity.type
_entity.pdbx_description
1 polymer ?
#
loop_
_entity_poly.entity_id
_entity_poly.type
_entity_poly.pdbx_seq_one_letter_code
_entity_poly.pdbx_strand_id
1 'polypeptide(L)'
;ALAPVRNGEVLKPDTFEALPEVTRKGIEQDIQTLQQELQKIMEHMPRLEKERRRALRELNQEFANYAVKESIDEERAAFADLPEVLGYLDAVQADVIDNVHLFIMQSELRESTEFAGVSNETGDGGLVPEGSMPAMLGSSFRRYETNLIVDNSGAAGAPVVHEGKPSLAELVGRVEHLAQMGALVTDFTLIKPGALHRANGGYLLLDSRALLMQPFAWDA
;
A
#
# COMPACT_ATOMS: atom_id res chain seq x y z
N ALA A 1 -15.64 35.69 -2.54
CA ALA A 1 -16.16 37.06 -2.36
C ALA A 1 -17.68 36.98 -2.27
N LEU A 2 -18.30 37.65 -1.29
CA LEU A 2 -19.76 37.76 -1.19
C LEU A 2 -20.24 38.92 -2.08
N ALA A 3 -21.36 38.74 -2.77
CA ALA A 3 -21.94 39.74 -3.66
C ALA A 3 -23.34 40.13 -3.17
N PRO A 4 -23.72 41.42 -3.23
CA PRO A 4 -25.05 41.86 -2.81
C PRO A 4 -26.12 41.39 -3.78
N VAL A 5 -27.24 40.88 -3.24
CA VAL A 5 -28.37 40.35 -4.01
C VAL A 5 -29.62 41.16 -3.69
N ARG A 6 -30.40 41.51 -4.70
CA ARG A 6 -31.72 42.16 -4.56
C ARG A 6 -32.71 41.47 -5.48
N ASN A 7 -33.85 41.04 -4.93
CA ASN A 7 -34.87 40.27 -5.66
C ASN A 7 -34.34 38.97 -6.32
N GLY A 8 -33.32 38.33 -5.72
CA GLY A 8 -32.73 37.10 -6.25
C GLY A 8 -31.67 37.29 -7.33
N GLU A 9 -31.42 38.52 -7.80
CA GLU A 9 -30.38 38.82 -8.77
C GLU A 9 -29.18 39.54 -8.12
N VAL A 10 -27.97 39.18 -8.56
CA VAL A 10 -26.73 39.84 -8.13
C VAL A 10 -26.73 41.27 -8.67
N LEU A 11 -26.58 42.24 -7.78
CA LEU A 11 -26.49 43.65 -8.15
C LEU A 11 -25.21 43.89 -8.96
N LYS A 12 -25.35 44.51 -10.14
CA LYS A 12 -24.20 44.97 -10.93
C LYS A 12 -23.56 46.20 -10.26
N PRO A 13 -22.26 46.46 -10.47
CA PRO A 13 -21.54 47.61 -9.88
C PRO A 13 -22.26 48.94 -10.09
N ASP A 14 -22.67 49.25 -11.32
CA ASP A 14 -23.33 50.51 -11.69
C ASP A 14 -24.66 50.72 -10.93
N THR A 15 -25.44 49.64 -10.76
CA THR A 15 -26.71 49.67 -10.01
C THR A 15 -26.53 49.77 -8.51
N PHE A 16 -25.39 49.29 -7.98
CA PHE A 16 -25.02 49.43 -6.58
C PHE A 16 -24.56 50.87 -6.28
N GLU A 17 -23.79 51.47 -7.19
CA GLU A 17 -23.34 52.87 -7.10
C GLU A 17 -24.47 53.88 -7.26
N ALA A 18 -25.57 53.52 -7.93
CA ALA A 18 -26.77 54.35 -8.03
C ALA A 18 -27.63 54.37 -6.74
N LEU A 19 -27.33 53.52 -5.75
CA LEU A 19 -28.06 53.50 -4.48
C LEU A 19 -27.69 54.69 -3.58
N PRO A 20 -28.63 55.15 -2.71
CA PRO A 20 -28.34 56.16 -1.70
C PRO A 20 -27.15 55.75 -0.84
N GLU A 21 -26.31 56.72 -0.47
CA GLU A 21 -25.05 56.48 0.26
C GLU A 21 -25.29 55.72 1.57
N VAL A 22 -26.39 56.00 2.27
CA VAL A 22 -26.81 55.32 3.51
C VAL A 22 -27.09 53.83 3.25
N THR A 23 -27.79 53.51 2.16
CA THR A 23 -28.12 52.12 1.79
C THR A 23 -26.88 51.36 1.35
N ARG A 24 -25.97 52.02 0.62
CA ARG A 24 -24.71 51.44 0.17
C ARG A 24 -23.80 51.08 1.35
N LYS A 25 -23.63 52.01 2.30
CA LYS A 25 -22.87 51.77 3.53
C LYS A 25 -23.46 50.63 4.36
N GLY A 26 -24.78 50.54 4.49
CA GLY A 26 -25.44 49.42 5.17
C GLY A 26 -25.10 48.07 4.52
N ILE A 27 -25.23 47.97 3.20
CA ILE A 27 -24.90 46.74 2.45
C ILE A 27 -23.41 46.39 2.55
N GLU A 28 -22.50 47.36 2.48
CA GLU A 28 -21.06 47.13 2.68
C GLU A 28 -20.77 46.58 4.09
N GLN A 29 -21.42 47.13 5.11
CA GLN A 29 -21.28 46.70 6.50
C GLN A 29 -21.83 45.27 6.71
N ASP A 30 -22.95 44.94 6.08
CA ASP A 30 -23.53 43.59 6.08
C ASP A 30 -22.61 42.59 5.36
N ILE A 31 -22.07 42.94 4.18
CA ILE A 31 -21.09 42.12 3.46
C ILE A 31 -19.86 41.89 4.33
N GLN A 32 -19.35 42.94 4.99
CA GLN A 32 -18.16 42.83 5.84
C GLN A 32 -18.42 41.91 7.04
N THR A 33 -19.59 42.00 7.65
CA THR A 33 -20.02 41.13 8.76
C THR A 33 -20.11 39.67 8.29
N LEU A 34 -20.81 39.42 7.18
CA LEU A 34 -20.96 38.07 6.61
C LEU A 34 -19.61 37.49 6.15
N GLN A 35 -18.69 38.30 5.62
CA GLN A 35 -17.34 37.85 5.27
C GLN A 35 -16.56 37.42 6.51
N GLN A 36 -16.65 38.17 7.62
CA GLN A 36 -16.02 37.80 8.88
C GLN A 36 -16.60 36.51 9.47
N GLU A 37 -17.93 36.32 9.39
CA GLU A 37 -18.57 35.08 9.82
C GLU A 37 -18.17 33.89 8.95
N LEU A 38 -18.16 34.05 7.61
CA LEU A 38 -17.72 33.03 6.68
C LEU A 38 -16.25 32.66 6.92
N GLN A 39 -15.39 33.64 7.19
CA GLN A 39 -13.98 33.41 7.51
C GLN A 39 -13.82 32.58 8.78
N LYS A 40 -14.58 32.88 9.85
CA LYS A 40 -14.58 32.07 11.07
C LYS A 40 -15.03 30.62 10.82
N ILE A 41 -16.03 30.41 9.96
CA ILE A 41 -16.48 29.05 9.60
C ILE A 41 -15.38 28.31 8.81
N MET A 42 -14.77 28.99 7.83
CA MET A 42 -13.67 28.47 7.02
C MET A 42 -12.44 28.09 7.88
N GLU A 43 -12.14 28.87 8.93
CA GLU A 43 -11.06 28.59 9.87
C GLU A 43 -11.24 27.25 10.61
N HIS A 44 -12.49 26.81 10.82
CA HIS A 44 -12.81 25.53 11.45
C HIS A 44 -12.89 24.35 10.49
N MET A 45 -12.97 24.59 9.17
CA MET A 45 -13.15 23.54 8.15
C MET A 45 -12.05 22.46 8.16
N PRO A 46 -10.74 22.79 8.25
CA PRO A 46 -9.68 21.77 8.28
C PRO A 46 -9.78 20.82 9.48
N ARG A 47 -10.25 21.34 10.63
CA ARG A 47 -10.47 20.54 11.83
C ARG A 47 -11.64 19.56 11.62
N LEU A 48 -12.76 20.05 11.10
CA LEU A 48 -13.93 19.22 10.80
C LEU A 48 -13.59 18.11 9.79
N GLU A 49 -12.81 18.42 8.75
CA GLU A 49 -12.33 17.41 7.80
C GLU A 49 -11.41 16.36 8.43
N LYS A 50 -10.57 16.76 9.39
CA LYS A 50 -9.71 15.83 10.14
C LYS A 50 -10.54 14.92 11.04
N GLU A 51 -11.54 15.47 11.74
CA GLU A 51 -12.47 14.70 12.57
C GLU A 51 -13.28 13.71 11.72
N ARG A 52 -13.82 14.14 10.58
CA ARG A 52 -14.49 13.26 9.62
C ARG A 52 -13.59 12.13 9.15
N ARG A 53 -12.35 12.43 8.74
CA ARG A 53 -11.38 11.42 8.28
C ARG A 53 -11.05 10.42 9.38
N ARG A 54 -10.94 10.87 10.63
CA ARG A 54 -10.72 9.98 11.78
C ARG A 54 -11.91 9.05 12.00
N ALA A 55 -13.13 9.60 12.06
CA ALA A 55 -14.34 8.81 12.27
C ALA A 55 -14.53 7.74 11.19
N LEU A 56 -14.26 8.08 9.92
CA LEU A 56 -14.31 7.10 8.82
C LEU A 56 -13.26 6.00 8.96
N ARG A 57 -12.04 6.33 9.40
CA ARG A 57 -10.99 5.32 9.64
C ARG A 57 -11.36 4.38 10.78
N GLU A 58 -11.82 4.93 11.89
CA GLU A 58 -12.25 4.14 13.07
C GLU A 58 -13.40 3.19 12.70
N LEU A 59 -14.40 3.69 11.96
CA LEU A 59 -15.50 2.87 11.46
C LEU A 59 -15.01 1.75 10.54
N ASN A 60 -14.16 2.08 9.57
CA ASN A 60 -13.62 1.07 8.65
C ASN A 60 -12.78 0.01 9.38
N GLN A 61 -11.99 0.40 10.39
CA GLN A 61 -11.21 -0.53 11.21
C GLN A 61 -12.11 -1.46 12.01
N GLU A 62 -13.20 -0.95 12.59
CA GLU A 62 -14.17 -1.76 13.32
C GLU A 62 -14.78 -2.83 12.42
N PHE A 63 -15.28 -2.45 11.23
CA PHE A 63 -15.83 -3.40 10.26
C PHE A 63 -14.77 -4.38 9.73
N ALA A 64 -13.56 -3.90 9.44
CA ALA A 64 -12.46 -4.75 8.99
C ALA A 64 -12.12 -5.82 10.01
N ASN A 65 -12.10 -5.48 11.30
CA ASN A 65 -11.82 -6.45 12.35
C ASN A 65 -12.84 -7.60 12.35
N TYR A 66 -14.12 -7.32 12.14
CA TYR A 66 -15.12 -8.38 12.01
C TYR A 66 -14.94 -9.20 10.74
N ALA A 67 -14.70 -8.55 9.60
CA ALA A 67 -14.59 -9.23 8.30
C ALA A 67 -13.32 -10.09 8.16
N VAL A 68 -12.19 -9.62 8.69
CA VAL A 68 -10.88 -10.28 8.54
C VAL A 68 -10.70 -11.40 9.55
N LYS A 69 -11.27 -11.25 10.76
CA LYS A 69 -11.06 -12.19 11.85
C LYS A 69 -11.45 -13.62 11.50
N GLU A 70 -12.61 -13.82 10.86
CA GLU A 70 -13.07 -15.16 10.50
C GLU A 70 -12.08 -15.87 9.56
N SER A 71 -11.63 -15.19 8.51
CA SER A 71 -10.68 -15.74 7.54
C SER A 71 -9.31 -16.04 8.17
N ILE A 72 -8.82 -15.19 9.07
CA ILE A 72 -7.52 -15.44 9.74
C ILE A 72 -7.65 -16.54 10.79
N ASP A 73 -8.79 -16.64 11.49
CA ASP A 73 -9.01 -17.69 12.49
C ASP A 73 -9.02 -19.10 11.86
N GLU A 74 -9.52 -19.23 10.62
CA GLU A 74 -9.44 -20.48 9.84
C GLU A 74 -7.98 -20.88 9.58
N GLU A 75 -7.15 -19.94 9.14
CA GLU A 75 -5.72 -20.18 8.91
C GLU A 75 -4.96 -20.47 10.22
N ARG A 76 -5.27 -19.77 11.31
CA ARG A 76 -4.68 -20.06 12.64
C ARG A 76 -4.97 -21.48 13.08
N ALA A 77 -6.17 -21.99 12.81
CA ALA A 77 -6.53 -23.36 13.16
C ALA A 77 -5.69 -24.40 12.38
N ALA A 78 -5.38 -24.11 11.10
CA ALA A 78 -4.55 -24.99 10.27
C ALA A 78 -3.08 -25.06 10.71
N PHE A 79 -2.56 -24.00 11.35
CA PHE A 79 -1.16 -23.90 11.80
C PHE A 79 -1.01 -23.80 13.33
N ALA A 80 -1.96 -24.36 14.09
CA ALA A 80 -2.06 -24.19 15.54
C ALA A 80 -0.82 -24.69 16.33
N ASP A 81 -0.02 -25.57 15.73
CA ASP A 81 1.21 -26.14 16.30
C ASP A 81 2.48 -25.31 16.02
N LEU A 82 2.37 -24.24 15.22
CA LEU A 82 3.51 -23.41 14.80
C LEU A 82 3.41 -21.99 15.38
N PRO A 83 3.98 -21.71 16.57
CA PRO A 83 3.81 -20.42 17.25
C PRO A 83 4.37 -19.23 16.46
N GLU A 84 5.43 -19.42 15.66
CA GLU A 84 5.98 -18.37 14.81
C GLU A 84 5.02 -17.98 13.67
N VAL A 85 4.32 -18.96 13.10
CA VAL A 85 3.30 -18.73 12.07
C VAL A 85 2.10 -18.01 12.68
N LEU A 86 1.65 -18.42 13.88
CA LEU A 86 0.58 -17.73 14.59
C LEU A 86 0.93 -16.26 14.87
N GLY A 87 2.16 -15.99 15.31
CA GLY A 87 2.65 -14.62 15.50
C GLY A 87 2.68 -13.79 14.21
N TYR A 88 3.02 -14.42 13.08
CA TYR A 88 2.92 -13.78 11.77
C TYR A 88 1.47 -13.47 11.39
N LEU A 89 0.54 -14.42 11.55
CA LEU A 89 -0.88 -14.21 11.26
C LEU A 89 -1.51 -13.13 12.15
N ASP A 90 -1.09 -13.01 13.41
CA ASP A 90 -1.50 -11.92 14.30
C ASP A 90 -1.02 -10.56 13.77
N ALA A 91 0.23 -10.47 13.32
CA ALA A 91 0.77 -9.26 12.71
C ALA A 91 0.05 -8.91 11.39
N VAL A 92 -0.26 -9.92 10.56
CA VAL A 92 -1.03 -9.73 9.32
C VAL A 92 -2.42 -9.19 9.64
N GLN A 93 -3.16 -9.79 10.58
CA GLN A 93 -4.50 -9.30 10.94
C GLN A 93 -4.47 -7.85 11.42
N ALA A 94 -3.55 -7.51 12.32
CA ALA A 94 -3.42 -6.16 12.84
C ALA A 94 -3.12 -5.15 11.73
N ASP A 95 -2.16 -5.47 10.85
CA ASP A 95 -1.74 -4.59 9.77
C ASP A 95 -2.81 -4.44 8.68
N VAL A 96 -3.58 -5.49 8.36
CA VAL A 96 -4.73 -5.41 7.45
C VAL A 96 -5.81 -4.48 8.01
N ILE A 97 -6.13 -4.57 9.30
CA ILE A 97 -7.11 -3.69 9.96
C ILE A 97 -6.60 -2.24 9.93
N ASP A 98 -5.35 -2.00 10.35
CA ASP A 98 -4.75 -0.66 10.37
C ASP A 98 -4.70 -0.02 8.98
N ASN A 99 -4.53 -0.84 7.94
CA ASN A 99 -4.41 -0.40 6.56
C ASN A 99 -5.61 -0.76 5.67
N VAL A 100 -6.80 -0.98 6.22
CA VAL A 100 -8.01 -1.33 5.46
C VAL A 100 -8.28 -0.38 4.27
N HIS A 101 -7.92 0.89 4.43
CA HIS A 101 -8.06 1.91 3.38
C HIS A 101 -7.32 1.57 2.07
N LEU A 102 -6.23 0.80 2.12
CA LEU A 102 -5.50 0.34 0.93
C LEU A 102 -6.35 -0.62 0.09
N PHE A 103 -7.10 -1.50 0.75
CA PHE A 103 -7.96 -2.48 0.10
C PHE A 103 -9.21 -1.83 -0.49
N ILE A 104 -9.84 -0.90 0.24
CA ILE A 104 -11.00 -0.13 -0.27
C ILE A 104 -10.61 0.72 -1.48
N MET A 105 -9.46 1.41 -1.42
CA MET A 105 -8.98 2.20 -2.55
C MET A 105 -8.70 1.31 -3.77
N GLN A 106 -8.12 0.12 -3.56
CA GLN A 106 -7.87 -0.82 -4.65
C GLN A 106 -9.15 -1.38 -5.27
N SER A 107 -10.20 -1.64 -4.47
CA SER A 107 -11.50 -2.07 -5.02
C SER A 107 -12.19 -0.96 -5.82
N GLU A 108 -12.22 0.27 -5.31
CA GLU A 108 -12.80 1.43 -6.02
C GLU A 108 -12.09 1.69 -7.36
N LEU A 109 -10.75 1.58 -7.37
CA LEU A 109 -9.96 1.70 -8.61
C LEU A 109 -10.35 0.62 -9.62
N ARG A 110 -10.52 -0.64 -9.20
CA ARG A 110 -10.94 -1.74 -10.08
C ARG A 110 -12.33 -1.50 -10.66
N GLU A 111 -13.31 -1.16 -9.83
CA GLU A 111 -14.68 -0.87 -10.28
C GLU A 111 -14.72 0.29 -11.27
N SER A 112 -13.95 1.35 -11.05
CA SER A 112 -13.88 2.49 -11.98
C SER A 112 -13.26 2.14 -13.33
N THR A 113 -12.27 1.24 -13.35
CA THR A 113 -11.67 0.73 -14.61
C THR A 113 -12.59 -0.21 -15.37
N GLU A 114 -13.39 -1.02 -14.66
CA GLU A 114 -14.40 -1.89 -15.28
C GLU A 114 -15.57 -1.08 -15.86
N PHE A 115 -16.02 -0.03 -15.16
CA PHE A 115 -17.09 0.86 -15.62
C PHE A 115 -16.71 1.70 -16.85
N ALA A 116 -15.42 2.00 -17.03
CA ALA A 116 -14.91 2.71 -18.20
C ALA A 116 -14.90 1.88 -19.50
N GLY A 117 -15.41 0.63 -19.48
CA GLY A 117 -15.57 -0.17 -20.69
C GLY A 117 -14.24 -0.55 -21.34
N VAL A 118 -13.13 -0.56 -20.58
CA VAL A 118 -11.87 -1.15 -21.03
C VAL A 118 -11.99 -2.68 -20.93
N SER A 119 -12.94 -3.23 -21.67
CA SER A 119 -13.01 -4.66 -21.96
C SER A 119 -11.86 -4.99 -22.92
N ASN A 120 -10.97 -5.89 -22.51
CA ASN A 120 -9.87 -6.43 -23.30
C ASN A 120 -10.35 -7.33 -24.45
N GLU A 121 -11.28 -6.85 -25.31
CA GLU A 121 -11.93 -7.71 -26.31
C GLU A 121 -11.92 -7.21 -27.76
N THR A 122 -11.20 -6.14 -28.11
CA THR A 122 -11.07 -5.79 -29.55
C THR A 122 -9.65 -5.45 -29.95
N GLY A 123 -9.20 -6.17 -30.98
CA GLY A 123 -7.88 -6.09 -31.54
C GLY A 123 -7.58 -4.76 -32.22
N ASP A 124 -6.27 -4.57 -32.34
CA ASP A 124 -5.56 -3.57 -33.13
C ASP A 124 -5.52 -2.15 -32.56
N GLY A 125 -4.33 -1.74 -32.08
CA GLY A 125 -3.97 -0.32 -31.94
C GLY A 125 -3.91 0.27 -30.53
N GLY A 126 -3.26 -0.38 -29.57
CA GLY A 126 -2.88 0.26 -28.31
C GLY A 126 -2.51 -0.72 -27.21
N LEU A 127 -1.25 -1.13 -27.16
CA LEU A 127 -0.71 -1.99 -26.11
C LEU A 127 -0.65 -1.23 -24.78
N VAL A 128 -1.76 -1.16 -24.05
CA VAL A 128 -1.71 -1.13 -22.59
C VAL A 128 -1.81 -2.58 -22.14
N PRO A 129 -0.70 -3.19 -21.67
CA PRO A 129 -0.72 -4.57 -21.22
C PRO A 129 -1.76 -4.74 -20.12
N GLU A 130 -2.57 -5.77 -20.27
CA GLU A 130 -3.42 -6.37 -19.25
C GLU A 130 -2.58 -6.54 -17.97
N GLY A 131 -2.86 -5.68 -16.97
CA GLY A 131 -2.10 -5.61 -15.71
C GLY A 131 -1.35 -4.28 -15.45
N SER A 132 -1.22 -3.37 -16.41
CA SER A 132 -0.29 -2.23 -16.29
C SER A 132 -0.69 -1.11 -15.32
N MET A 133 -1.97 -0.96 -14.93
CA MET A 133 -2.38 0.02 -13.90
C MET A 133 -2.54 -0.59 -12.49
N PRO A 134 -3.15 -1.79 -12.30
CA PRO A 134 -3.19 -2.45 -10.99
C PRO A 134 -1.83 -3.01 -10.53
N ALA A 135 -0.92 -3.35 -11.45
CA ALA A 135 0.40 -3.90 -11.09
C ALA A 135 1.40 -2.85 -10.62
N MET A 136 1.19 -1.55 -10.89
CA MET A 136 2.11 -0.50 -10.42
C MET A 136 2.05 -0.27 -8.90
N LEU A 137 0.92 -0.57 -8.26
CA LEU A 137 0.77 -0.49 -6.80
C LEU A 137 1.01 -1.82 -6.08
N GLY A 138 1.26 -2.90 -6.84
CA GLY A 138 1.19 -4.26 -6.32
C GLY A 138 -0.23 -4.63 -5.87
N SER A 139 -0.50 -5.92 -5.75
CA SER A 139 -1.65 -6.35 -4.95
C SER A 139 -1.46 -5.80 -3.54
N SER A 140 -2.48 -5.22 -2.90
CA SER A 140 -2.38 -4.84 -1.47
C SER A 140 -2.02 -6.06 -0.61
N PHE A 141 -2.31 -7.26 -1.12
CA PHE A 141 -1.95 -8.54 -0.51
C PHE A 141 -0.47 -8.90 -0.61
N ARG A 142 0.30 -8.30 -1.53
CA ARG A 142 1.72 -8.63 -1.76
C ARG A 142 2.57 -8.41 -0.51
N ARG A 143 2.17 -7.46 0.36
CA ARG A 143 2.85 -7.18 1.63
C ARG A 143 2.81 -8.35 2.63
N TYR A 144 1.87 -9.28 2.44
CA TYR A 144 1.63 -10.41 3.34
C TYR A 144 1.97 -11.75 2.68
N GLU A 145 2.56 -11.74 1.48
CA GLU A 145 3.09 -12.97 0.89
C GLU A 145 4.29 -13.47 1.71
N THR A 146 4.56 -14.76 1.61
CA THR A 146 5.72 -15.40 2.24
C THR A 146 6.70 -15.82 1.16
N ASN A 147 8.00 -15.57 1.36
CA ASN A 147 9.04 -16.08 0.47
C ASN A 147 9.52 -17.44 0.97
N LEU A 148 9.16 -18.52 0.27
CA LEU A 148 9.63 -19.86 0.57
C LEU A 148 11.10 -20.01 0.14
N ILE A 149 12.01 -19.90 1.12
CA ILE A 149 13.46 -19.93 0.88
C ILE A 149 13.98 -21.34 0.58
N VAL A 150 13.45 -22.36 1.26
CA VAL A 150 13.80 -23.78 1.08
C VAL A 150 12.57 -24.64 1.31
N ASP A 151 12.35 -25.61 0.42
CA ASP A 151 11.36 -26.67 0.60
C ASP A 151 12.07 -28.03 0.72
N ASN A 152 11.90 -28.67 1.87
CA ASN A 152 12.40 -30.02 2.15
C ASN A 152 11.27 -31.03 2.40
N SER A 153 10.01 -30.69 2.09
CA SER A 153 8.84 -31.52 2.37
C SER A 153 8.88 -32.91 1.74
N GLY A 154 9.56 -33.05 0.60
CA GLY A 154 9.77 -34.33 -0.10
C GLY A 154 11.05 -35.09 0.27
N ALA A 155 11.88 -34.58 1.19
CA ALA A 155 13.17 -35.19 1.50
C ALA A 155 13.00 -36.41 2.43
N ALA A 156 13.67 -37.52 2.09
CA ALA A 156 13.65 -38.75 2.90
C ALA A 156 14.67 -38.76 4.05
N GLY A 157 15.51 -37.73 4.14
CA GLY A 157 16.58 -37.63 5.13
C GLY A 157 17.22 -36.24 5.13
N ALA A 158 18.31 -36.10 5.88
CA ALA A 158 19.02 -34.83 5.99
C ALA A 158 19.55 -34.34 4.61
N PRO A 159 19.33 -33.07 4.24
CA PRO A 159 19.79 -32.54 2.96
C PRO A 159 21.33 -32.56 2.89
N VAL A 160 21.89 -32.96 1.75
CA VAL A 160 23.33 -32.92 1.49
C VAL A 160 23.57 -32.01 0.29
N VAL A 161 24.07 -30.80 0.55
CA VAL A 161 24.33 -29.79 -0.47
C VAL A 161 25.83 -29.75 -0.75
N HIS A 162 26.21 -29.79 -2.02
CA HIS A 162 27.60 -29.57 -2.43
C HIS A 162 27.68 -28.24 -3.17
N GLU A 163 28.51 -27.32 -2.67
CA GLU A 163 28.74 -26.02 -3.31
C GLU A 163 30.14 -25.97 -3.93
N GLY A 164 30.19 -26.11 -5.25
CA GLY A 164 31.44 -26.15 -6.02
C GLY A 164 32.06 -24.77 -6.25
N LYS A 165 31.30 -23.68 -6.07
CA LYS A 165 31.77 -22.30 -6.19
C LYS A 165 31.35 -21.52 -4.94
N PRO A 166 32.06 -21.71 -3.81
CA PRO A 166 31.69 -21.16 -2.51
C PRO A 166 31.98 -19.65 -2.41
N SER A 167 31.41 -18.86 -3.32
CA SER A 167 31.41 -17.40 -3.21
C SER A 167 30.44 -16.97 -2.11
N LEU A 168 30.65 -15.78 -1.55
CA LEU A 168 29.79 -15.26 -0.47
C LEU A 168 28.29 -15.32 -0.82
N ALA A 169 27.93 -14.90 -2.04
CA ALA A 169 26.55 -14.90 -2.50
C ALA A 169 25.97 -16.32 -2.68
N GLU A 170 26.78 -17.30 -3.08
CA GLU A 170 26.31 -18.68 -3.23
C GLU A 170 26.22 -19.41 -1.88
N LEU A 171 27.04 -19.02 -0.88
CA LEU A 171 26.99 -19.59 0.47
C LEU A 171 25.86 -19.02 1.31
N VAL A 172 25.83 -17.69 1.45
CA VAL A 172 24.87 -16.99 2.33
C VAL A 172 23.58 -16.68 1.59
N GLY A 173 23.62 -16.49 0.27
CA GLY A 173 22.48 -16.02 -0.51
C GLY A 173 22.66 -14.58 -0.94
N ARG A 174 21.64 -14.03 -1.61
CA ARG A 174 21.69 -12.66 -2.14
C ARG A 174 20.31 -12.02 -2.18
N VAL A 175 20.29 -10.70 -2.26
CA VAL A 175 19.08 -9.92 -2.52
C VAL A 175 19.13 -9.44 -3.96
N GLU A 176 18.18 -9.90 -4.78
CA GLU A 176 18.06 -9.49 -6.17
C GLU A 176 17.29 -8.17 -6.29
N HIS A 177 17.47 -7.51 -7.44
CA HIS A 177 16.82 -6.24 -7.75
C HIS A 177 16.24 -6.34 -9.16
N LEU A 178 15.05 -5.78 -9.34
CA LEU A 178 14.39 -5.66 -10.63
C LEU A 178 14.55 -4.23 -11.15
N ALA A 179 14.94 -4.09 -12.41
CA ALA A 179 14.97 -2.79 -13.07
C ALA A 179 13.55 -2.43 -13.54
N GLN A 180 12.94 -1.42 -12.91
CA GLN A 180 11.62 -0.93 -13.24
C GLN A 180 11.69 0.58 -13.50
N MET A 181 11.38 0.98 -14.74
CA MET A 181 11.42 2.38 -15.20
C MET A 181 12.75 3.11 -14.89
N GLY A 182 13.88 2.40 -15.00
CA GLY A 182 15.21 2.96 -14.74
C GLY A 182 15.59 3.05 -13.25
N ALA A 183 14.72 2.64 -12.33
CA ALA A 183 15.04 2.43 -10.93
C ALA A 183 15.26 0.94 -10.63
N LEU A 184 16.10 0.64 -9.64
CA LEU A 184 16.22 -0.71 -9.08
C LEU A 184 15.25 -0.83 -7.90
N VAL A 185 14.33 -1.79 -7.99
CA VAL A 185 13.35 -2.10 -6.95
C VAL A 185 13.68 -3.45 -6.34
N THR A 186 13.51 -3.59 -5.04
CA THR A 186 13.63 -4.87 -4.35
C THR A 186 12.52 -5.06 -3.32
N ASP A 187 12.27 -6.31 -2.94
CA ASP A 187 11.36 -6.71 -1.87
C ASP A 187 11.77 -8.08 -1.32
N PHE A 188 11.10 -8.53 -0.27
CA PHE A 188 11.44 -9.77 0.43
C PHE A 188 11.33 -11.03 -0.45
N THR A 189 10.58 -11.00 -1.56
CA THR A 189 10.47 -12.13 -2.52
C THR A 189 11.72 -12.29 -3.39
N LEU A 190 12.57 -11.26 -3.43
CA LEU A 190 13.83 -11.27 -4.17
C LEU A 190 15.03 -11.73 -3.33
N ILE A 191 14.80 -12.13 -2.08
CA ILE A 191 15.80 -12.84 -1.27
C ILE A 191 15.97 -14.24 -1.87
N LYS A 192 17.21 -14.57 -2.27
CA LYS A 192 17.58 -15.88 -2.81
C LYS A 192 18.38 -16.70 -1.80
N PRO A 193 18.02 -17.99 -1.59
CA PRO A 193 18.74 -18.87 -0.69
C PRO A 193 20.18 -19.13 -1.15
N GLY A 194 21.11 -19.06 -0.22
CA GLY A 194 22.45 -19.64 -0.35
C GLY A 194 22.50 -21.13 -0.01
N ALA A 195 23.68 -21.74 -0.16
CA ALA A 195 23.95 -23.13 0.15
C ALA A 195 23.76 -23.44 1.65
N LEU A 196 24.04 -22.48 2.54
CA LEU A 196 23.79 -22.62 3.98
C LEU A 196 22.30 -22.79 4.29
N HIS A 197 21.44 -22.00 3.64
CA HIS A 197 19.99 -22.13 3.76
C HIS A 197 19.53 -23.51 3.29
N ARG A 198 19.97 -23.93 2.09
CA ARG A 198 19.60 -25.23 1.51
C ARG A 198 20.09 -26.43 2.31
N ALA A 199 21.23 -26.30 2.98
CA ALA A 199 21.82 -27.34 3.82
C ALA A 199 21.26 -27.36 5.26
N ASN A 200 20.33 -26.46 5.59
CA ASN A 200 19.77 -26.38 6.94
C ASN A 200 19.11 -27.71 7.34
N GLY A 201 19.46 -28.20 8.53
CA GLY A 201 19.05 -29.53 9.00
C GLY A 201 19.85 -30.71 8.39
N GLY A 202 20.94 -30.46 7.66
CA GLY A 202 21.79 -31.49 7.08
C GLY A 202 23.26 -31.09 6.95
N TYR A 203 23.84 -31.32 5.76
CA TYR A 203 25.28 -31.21 5.52
C TYR A 203 25.59 -30.35 4.30
N LEU A 204 26.63 -29.53 4.42
CA LEU A 204 27.20 -28.74 3.34
C LEU A 204 28.62 -29.24 3.05
N LEU A 205 28.87 -29.69 1.82
CA LEU A 205 30.18 -30.12 1.35
C LEU A 205 30.83 -28.99 0.56
N LEU A 206 32.02 -28.58 0.99
CA LEU A 206 32.81 -27.50 0.42
C LEU A 206 34.23 -27.96 0.15
N ASP A 207 34.82 -27.48 -0.94
CA ASP A 207 36.28 -27.52 -1.12
C ASP A 207 36.91 -26.39 -0.31
N SER A 208 37.72 -26.74 0.70
CA SER A 208 38.39 -25.79 1.57
C SER A 208 39.33 -24.85 0.82
N ARG A 209 40.02 -25.33 -0.21
CA ARG A 209 40.89 -24.50 -1.05
C ARG A 209 40.04 -23.53 -1.86
N ALA A 210 38.93 -24.00 -2.45
CA ALA A 210 38.04 -23.11 -3.21
C ALA A 210 37.45 -22.02 -2.31
N LEU A 211 37.03 -22.35 -1.09
CA LEU A 211 36.50 -21.41 -0.10
C LEU A 211 37.50 -20.32 0.26
N LEU A 212 38.74 -20.70 0.58
CA LEU A 212 39.81 -19.75 0.94
C LEU A 212 40.27 -18.88 -0.24
N MET A 213 40.01 -19.29 -1.48
CA MET A 213 40.32 -18.51 -2.68
C MET A 213 39.21 -17.51 -3.05
N GLN A 214 38.00 -17.66 -2.49
CA GLN A 214 36.89 -16.73 -2.74
C GLN A 214 36.96 -15.56 -1.75
N PRO A 215 37.06 -14.31 -2.22
CA PRO A 215 37.11 -13.15 -1.34
C PRO A 215 35.90 -13.10 -0.40
N PHE A 216 36.15 -12.83 0.88
CA PHE A 216 35.14 -12.65 1.94
C PHE A 216 34.27 -13.87 2.27
N ALA A 217 34.43 -15.01 1.57
CA ALA A 217 33.59 -16.18 1.78
C ALA A 217 33.92 -16.95 3.07
N TRP A 218 35.18 -16.91 3.53
CA TRP A 218 35.61 -17.55 4.78
C TRP A 218 35.38 -16.67 6.02
N ASP A 219 35.51 -15.35 5.88
CA ASP A 219 35.43 -14.42 7.02
C ASP A 219 34.00 -14.10 7.44
N ALA A 220 33.03 -14.29 6.54
CA ALA A 220 31.60 -14.07 6.78
C ALA A 220 30.99 -15.14 7.67
#